data_AF-A0A1V4HT26-F1
#
_entry.id   AF-A0A1V4HT26-F1
#
_cell.length_a   1.000
_cell.length_b   1.000
_cell.length_c   1.000
_cell.angle_alpha   90.00
_cell.angle_beta   90.00
_cell.angle_gamma   90.00
#
_symmetry.space_group_name_H-M   'P 1'
#
loop_
_entity.id
_entity.type
_entity.pdbx_description
1 polymer ?
#
loop_
_entity_poly.entity_id
_entity_poly.type
_entity_poly.pdbx_seq_one_letter_code
_entity_poly.pdbx_strand_id
1 'polypeptide(L)'
;MKDAIKKSMPVLFQKLNHYESSEEDIRFLKVKIWLMHTLENLNHSYFSKEVVEAAVPTLANTPILAYIEENADGDEDFSDHRQGLVKKDGKYNVKYFGSAIGVIPSENNAQFEDRLCDDGVTRSFLTVEGLIWRKFDDPVDILTRDLIKAESMEIADDYEGEFKEDGYFHFSKFSFFGACGLGLGVKPAMQNATIEVQFSEQDFAKEVNEKMECFKTIFTQSLQQIESVVAEELHEGGKKLDKVLELLQKYSLTIDDLSSKSINHEELSLDELEAKIKDTFSESNPKSTFSWSSEQLEDELRRIVRQNKKTDSWGYEYCDEYLVDYLTEEKVVIVYNYEKSTYFGYEFSINGDFVSINYETQSRYKDEWKKMELAQDTSEEVLEFNFVPDEVMEYKLKVATKEVESQFEQKQLDFQKEIDEKTDALLELNQKYTALEVELTKLQEFKSSYENNEKQEKINEAFQKFSNVLDKEELESFKEKAGHCENADEFIKDLKSFACDKLLAKTNDKKSGHMFVGIPRELTEQKESDDDSVWSRLKNKNNK
;
A
#
# COMPACT_ATOMS: atom_id res chain seq x y z
N MET A 1 -70.04 26.06 9.24
CA MET A 1 -68.80 25.89 10.04
C MET A 1 -67.67 26.48 9.23
N LYS A 2 -66.94 27.45 9.79
CA LYS A 2 -65.78 28.07 9.14
C LYS A 2 -64.56 27.23 9.52
N ASP A 3 -63.85 26.71 8.53
CA ASP A 3 -62.56 26.06 8.75
C ASP A 3 -61.56 27.07 9.31
N ALA A 4 -61.11 26.82 10.53
CA ALA A 4 -60.13 27.64 11.20
C ALA A 4 -58.75 27.40 10.58
N ILE A 5 -58.30 28.35 9.75
CA ILE A 5 -56.93 28.37 9.22
C ILE A 5 -55.97 28.41 10.42
N LYS A 6 -55.17 27.36 10.59
CA LYS A 6 -54.08 27.32 11.58
C LYS A 6 -53.04 28.38 11.21
N LYS A 7 -53.04 29.50 11.95
CA LYS A 7 -52.09 30.62 11.82
C LYS A 7 -50.83 30.46 12.68
N SER A 8 -50.33 29.25 12.91
CA SER A 8 -49.05 29.06 13.60
C SER A 8 -48.12 28.23 12.73
N MET A 9 -47.12 28.90 12.15
CA MET A 9 -45.91 28.21 11.70
C MET A 9 -45.12 27.84 12.96
N PRO A 10 -44.82 26.56 13.21
CA PRO A 10 -43.87 26.21 14.26
C PRO A 10 -42.48 26.64 13.78
N VAL A 11 -41.97 27.75 14.33
CA VAL A 11 -40.60 28.19 14.07
C VAL A 11 -39.75 27.68 15.23
N LEU A 12 -38.97 26.63 14.96
CA LEU A 12 -37.92 26.15 15.85
C LEU A 12 -36.67 26.97 15.57
N PHE A 13 -36.36 27.92 16.45
CA PHE A 13 -35.04 28.53 16.50
C PHE A 13 -34.22 27.78 17.53
N GLN A 14 -33.27 26.99 17.07
CA GLN A 14 -32.21 26.45 17.92
C GLN A 14 -31.01 27.38 17.80
N LYS A 15 -30.69 28.12 18.85
CA LYS A 15 -29.35 28.69 19.00
C LYS A 15 -28.43 27.51 19.25
N LEU A 16 -27.68 27.09 18.24
CA LEU A 16 -26.55 26.19 18.45
C LEU A 16 -25.59 26.94 19.37
N ASN A 17 -25.26 26.34 20.52
CA ASN A 17 -24.30 26.94 21.44
C ASN A 17 -23.02 27.26 20.67
N HIS A 18 -22.51 28.47 20.87
CA HIS A 18 -21.22 28.87 20.33
C HIS A 18 -20.13 28.12 21.12
N TYR A 19 -19.04 27.81 20.45
CA TYR A 19 -17.89 27.12 21.01
C TYR A 19 -17.26 28.00 22.10
N GLU A 20 -17.38 27.62 23.38
CA GLU A 20 -17.02 28.50 24.51
C GLU A 20 -15.74 28.10 25.26
N SER A 21 -15.09 26.96 24.95
CA SER A 21 -13.79 26.64 25.57
C SER A 21 -12.93 25.73 24.68
N SER A 22 -11.82 26.28 24.21
CA SER A 22 -10.78 25.61 23.41
C SER A 22 -9.77 24.82 24.25
N GLU A 23 -9.75 25.02 25.58
CA GLU A 23 -8.66 24.54 26.44
C GLU A 23 -8.96 23.18 27.10
N GLU A 24 -10.21 22.73 27.12
CA GLU A 24 -10.62 21.50 27.84
C GLU A 24 -11.43 20.51 26.98
N ASP A 25 -11.56 20.76 25.67
CA ASP A 25 -12.34 19.87 24.79
C ASP A 25 -11.55 18.62 24.40
N ILE A 26 -11.85 17.51 25.07
CA ILE A 26 -11.26 16.18 24.83
C ILE A 26 -11.42 15.66 23.40
N ARG A 27 -12.23 16.30 22.55
CA ARG A 27 -12.44 15.90 21.15
C ARG A 27 -11.33 16.40 20.23
N PHE A 28 -10.56 17.40 20.65
CA PHE A 28 -9.57 18.04 19.80
C PHE A 28 -8.18 18.02 20.41
N LEU A 29 -7.17 17.86 19.57
CA LEU A 29 -5.78 18.14 19.88
C LEU A 29 -5.44 19.50 19.27
N LYS A 30 -5.03 20.45 20.10
CA LYS A 30 -4.66 21.79 19.63
C LYS A 30 -3.23 21.75 19.09
N VAL A 31 -3.04 22.34 17.91
CA VAL A 31 -1.73 22.44 17.26
C VAL A 31 -1.46 23.88 16.85
N LYS A 32 -0.19 24.26 16.84
CA LYS A 32 0.29 25.48 16.20
C LYS A 32 0.92 25.09 14.87
N ILE A 33 0.55 25.79 13.81
CA ILE A 33 1.06 25.52 12.46
C ILE A 33 1.89 26.72 12.03
N TRP A 34 3.18 26.48 11.79
CA TRP A 34 4.08 27.40 11.11
C TRP A 34 3.88 27.24 9.61
N LEU A 35 2.82 27.86 9.08
CA LEU A 35 2.22 27.54 7.79
C LEU A 35 3.08 27.94 6.59
N MET A 36 3.61 29.17 6.60
CA MET A 36 4.46 29.64 5.50
C MET A 36 5.35 30.79 5.95
N HIS A 37 6.55 30.89 5.40
CA HIS A 37 7.34 32.11 5.50
C HIS A 37 7.10 33.03 4.29
N THR A 38 7.32 34.32 4.50
CA THR A 38 7.35 35.30 3.42
C THR A 38 8.64 35.20 2.61
N LEU A 39 8.67 35.91 1.48
CA LEU A 39 9.79 36.00 0.53
C LEU A 39 10.02 34.71 -0.28
N GLU A 40 11.28 34.44 -0.60
CA GLU A 40 11.73 33.38 -1.52
C GLU A 40 11.56 31.99 -0.89
N ASN A 41 11.13 31.04 -1.71
CA ASN A 41 10.86 29.66 -1.31
C ASN A 41 11.62 28.65 -2.19
N LEU A 42 11.78 27.40 -1.71
CA LEU A 42 12.58 26.37 -2.41
C LEU A 42 12.00 25.93 -3.76
N ASN A 43 10.70 26.16 -4.00
CA ASN A 43 10.02 25.87 -5.26
C ASN A 43 10.06 27.05 -6.26
N HIS A 44 10.93 28.05 -6.04
CA HIS A 44 11.04 29.26 -6.86
C HIS A 44 9.77 30.15 -6.86
N SER A 45 8.97 30.10 -5.80
CA SER A 45 7.92 31.11 -5.56
C SER A 45 8.38 32.23 -4.64
N TYR A 46 7.75 33.39 -4.76
CA TYR A 46 7.92 34.54 -3.87
C TYR A 46 6.57 35.04 -3.35
N PHE A 47 6.46 35.19 -2.03
CA PHE A 47 5.27 35.72 -1.35
C PHE A 47 5.60 37.00 -0.56
N SER A 48 5.05 38.14 -0.98
CA SER A 48 5.17 39.38 -0.19
C SER A 48 4.26 39.33 1.04
N LYS A 49 4.65 40.02 2.11
CA LYS A 49 3.86 40.06 3.34
C LYS A 49 2.45 40.59 3.11
N GLU A 50 2.30 41.60 2.26
CA GLU A 50 1.02 42.23 1.93
C GLU A 50 0.08 41.25 1.21
N VAL A 51 0.62 40.42 0.31
CA VAL A 51 -0.16 39.42 -0.42
C VAL A 51 -0.59 38.29 0.53
N VAL A 52 0.28 37.89 1.46
CA VAL A 52 -0.06 36.91 2.50
C VAL A 52 -1.14 37.45 3.45
N GLU A 53 -1.01 38.70 3.92
CA GLU A 53 -2.01 39.36 4.76
C GLU A 53 -3.38 39.44 4.07
N ALA A 54 -3.41 39.70 2.77
CA ALA A 54 -4.65 39.71 1.98
C ALA A 54 -5.30 38.32 1.87
N ALA A 55 -4.52 37.25 1.95
CA ALA A 55 -4.99 35.87 1.88
C ALA A 55 -5.44 35.29 3.23
N VAL A 56 -5.03 35.88 4.37
CA VAL A 56 -5.41 35.41 5.73
C VAL A 56 -6.90 35.09 5.90
N PRO A 57 -7.86 35.90 5.39
CA PRO A 57 -9.28 35.58 5.51
C PRO A 57 -9.69 34.22 4.91
N THR A 58 -8.92 33.66 3.97
CA THR A 58 -9.22 32.37 3.35
C THR A 58 -8.76 31.18 4.19
N LEU A 59 -8.10 31.40 5.34
CA LEU A 59 -7.75 30.33 6.30
C LEU A 59 -8.94 29.83 7.13
N ALA A 60 -10.03 30.58 7.14
CA ALA A 60 -11.19 30.27 7.96
C ALA A 60 -11.84 28.95 7.53
N ASN A 61 -11.82 27.96 8.42
CA ASN A 61 -12.33 26.60 8.20
C ASN A 61 -11.56 25.80 7.13
N THR A 62 -10.28 26.11 6.95
CA THR A 62 -9.40 25.39 6.03
C THR A 62 -9.02 24.02 6.62
N PRO A 63 -9.07 22.92 5.84
CA PRO A 63 -8.75 21.59 6.34
C PRO A 63 -7.25 21.44 6.63
N ILE A 64 -6.96 20.69 7.71
CA ILE A 64 -5.63 20.12 7.95
C ILE A 64 -5.67 18.71 7.39
N LEU A 65 -4.75 18.41 6.47
CA LEU A 65 -4.73 17.21 5.66
C LEU A 65 -3.53 16.34 6.01
N ALA A 66 -3.67 15.02 5.87
CA ALA A 66 -2.55 14.11 5.87
C ALA A 66 -2.89 12.86 5.04
N TYR A 67 -1.88 12.29 4.42
CA TYR A 67 -1.92 10.92 3.90
C TYR A 67 -1.04 10.06 4.79
N ILE A 68 -1.59 8.97 5.32
CA ILE A 68 -0.89 8.07 6.26
C ILE A 68 -0.54 6.78 5.52
N GLU A 69 0.72 6.37 5.61
CA GLU A 69 1.21 5.09 5.11
C GLU A 69 2.34 4.56 6.01
N GLU A 70 2.69 3.28 5.85
CA GLU A 70 3.85 2.70 6.54
C GLU A 70 5.15 3.30 5.99
N ASN A 71 6.01 3.78 6.88
CA ASN A 71 7.33 4.30 6.53
C ASN A 71 8.33 3.15 6.29
N ALA A 72 9.58 3.50 5.96
CA ALA A 72 10.65 2.52 5.70
C ALA A 72 10.98 1.60 6.89
N ASP A 73 10.65 2.04 8.11
CA ASP A 73 10.87 1.30 9.35
C ASP A 73 9.66 0.42 9.74
N GLY A 74 8.58 0.48 8.96
CA GLY A 74 7.35 -0.29 9.19
C GLY A 74 6.37 0.35 10.19
N ASP A 75 6.61 1.60 10.59
CA ASP A 75 5.71 2.38 11.45
C ASP A 75 4.75 3.23 10.59
N GLU A 76 3.51 3.41 11.04
CA GLU A 76 2.61 4.38 10.42
C GLU A 76 3.14 5.82 10.61
N ASP A 77 3.23 6.56 9.51
CA ASP A 77 3.60 7.97 9.49
C ASP A 77 2.79 8.74 8.45
N PHE A 78 2.82 10.07 8.53
CA PHE A 78 2.43 10.92 7.41
C PHE A 78 3.35 10.67 6.22
N SER A 79 2.88 11.05 5.03
CA SER A 79 3.57 10.85 3.76
C SER A 79 3.70 12.20 3.03
N ASP A 80 3.39 12.24 1.74
CA ASP A 80 3.45 13.40 0.87
C ASP A 80 2.06 13.92 0.47
N HIS A 81 2.04 14.87 -0.47
CA HIS A 81 0.82 15.31 -1.16
C HIS A 81 0.38 14.25 -2.18
N ARG A 82 -0.20 13.15 -1.68
CA ARG A 82 -0.57 12.03 -2.55
C ARG A 82 -1.73 12.43 -3.47
N GLN A 83 -1.42 12.61 -4.74
CA GLN A 83 -2.39 12.77 -5.82
C GLN A 83 -2.20 11.66 -6.86
N GLY A 84 -3.29 11.25 -7.52
CA GLY A 84 -3.19 10.29 -8.61
C GLY A 84 -4.32 10.38 -9.60
N LEU A 85 -4.10 9.81 -10.78
CA LEU A 85 -5.04 9.87 -11.89
C LEU A 85 -6.09 8.77 -11.78
N VAL A 86 -7.35 9.17 -11.69
CA VAL A 86 -8.50 8.26 -11.69
C VAL A 86 -9.27 8.44 -12.99
N LYS A 87 -9.40 7.36 -13.75
CA LYS A 87 -10.20 7.34 -14.98
C LYS A 87 -11.68 7.16 -14.60
N LYS A 88 -12.50 8.16 -14.90
CA LYS A 88 -13.96 8.12 -14.72
C LYS A 88 -14.62 8.53 -16.03
N ASP A 89 -15.48 7.69 -16.56
CA ASP A 89 -16.23 7.94 -17.80
C ASP A 89 -15.36 8.31 -19.02
N GLY A 90 -14.20 7.65 -19.15
CA GLY A 90 -13.27 7.89 -20.26
C GLY A 90 -12.42 9.16 -20.14
N LYS A 91 -12.61 9.97 -19.09
CA LYS A 91 -11.78 11.14 -18.78
C LYS A 91 -10.88 10.85 -17.58
N TYR A 92 -9.65 11.34 -17.64
CA TYR A 92 -8.71 11.31 -16.52
C TYR A 92 -8.99 12.50 -15.61
N ASN A 93 -9.16 12.24 -14.30
CA ASN A 93 -9.26 13.28 -13.29
C ASN A 93 -8.16 13.05 -12.25
N VAL A 94 -7.50 14.12 -11.82
CA VAL A 94 -6.59 14.07 -10.67
C VAL A 94 -7.43 13.97 -9.40
N LYS A 95 -7.12 13.00 -8.54
CA LYS A 95 -7.77 12.80 -7.25
C LYS A 95 -6.72 12.92 -6.15
N TYR A 96 -7.04 13.72 -5.14
CA TYR A 96 -6.30 13.79 -3.89
C TYR A 96 -6.63 12.57 -3.00
N PHE A 97 -5.62 11.94 -2.43
CA PHE A 97 -5.75 10.76 -1.57
C PHE A 97 -5.60 11.05 -0.08
N GLY A 98 -5.03 12.21 0.28
CA GLY A 98 -4.98 12.64 1.67
C GLY A 98 -6.39 12.85 2.25
N SER A 99 -6.49 12.72 3.57
CA SER A 99 -7.72 12.86 4.32
C SER A 99 -7.64 14.06 5.27
N ALA A 100 -8.77 14.70 5.52
CA ALA A 100 -8.84 15.76 6.51
C ALA A 100 -8.76 15.16 7.93
N ILE A 101 -7.70 15.51 8.65
CA ILE A 101 -7.42 15.09 10.03
C ILE A 101 -7.78 16.18 11.04
N GLY A 102 -7.92 17.42 10.57
CA GLY A 102 -8.29 18.56 11.41
C GLY A 102 -8.79 19.76 10.62
N VAL A 103 -8.91 20.88 11.33
CA VAL A 103 -9.39 22.15 10.78
C VAL A 103 -8.65 23.33 11.40
N ILE A 104 -8.32 24.32 10.57
CA ILE A 104 -7.98 25.68 11.00
C ILE A 104 -9.31 26.40 11.21
N PRO A 105 -9.73 26.70 12.46
CA PRO A 105 -11.05 27.27 12.74
C PRO A 105 -11.20 28.67 12.13
N SER A 106 -12.42 29.19 12.10
CA SER A 106 -12.72 30.52 11.54
C SER A 106 -11.86 31.64 12.11
N GLU A 107 -11.53 31.53 13.40
CA GLU A 107 -10.74 32.48 14.16
C GLU A 107 -9.28 32.46 13.73
N ASN A 108 -8.77 31.29 13.29
CA ASN A 108 -7.42 30.92 12.83
C ASN A 108 -6.21 31.37 13.67
N ASN A 109 -6.35 32.41 14.48
CA ASN A 109 -5.32 33.09 15.25
C ASN A 109 -4.05 33.38 14.44
N ALA A 110 -4.22 33.83 13.19
CA ALA A 110 -3.10 34.08 12.30
C ALA A 110 -2.19 35.22 12.82
N GLN A 111 -0.89 34.96 12.98
CA GLN A 111 0.10 35.93 13.44
C GLN A 111 1.38 35.84 12.61
N PHE A 112 2.15 36.93 12.57
CA PHE A 112 3.51 36.88 12.04
C PHE A 112 4.52 36.69 13.17
N GLU A 113 5.35 35.66 13.07
CA GLU A 113 6.39 35.32 14.03
C GLU A 113 7.70 35.02 13.31
N ASP A 114 8.81 35.50 13.87
CA ASP A 114 10.13 35.26 13.31
C ASP A 114 10.70 33.95 13.86
N ARG A 115 11.20 33.09 12.97
CA ARG A 115 11.83 31.81 13.31
C ARG A 115 13.21 31.73 12.69
N LEU A 116 14.20 31.30 13.47
CA LEU A 116 15.50 30.91 12.95
C LEU A 116 15.38 29.54 12.29
N CYS A 117 15.59 29.49 10.98
CA CYS A 117 15.60 28.24 10.21
C CYS A 117 16.92 27.48 10.36
N ASP A 118 16.91 26.21 9.97
CA ASP A 118 18.07 25.30 10.03
C ASP A 118 19.26 25.75 9.15
N ASP A 119 19.03 26.58 8.15
CA ASP A 119 20.06 27.21 7.33
C ASP A 119 20.69 28.46 7.97
N GLY A 120 20.29 28.80 9.19
CA GLY A 120 20.77 29.96 9.94
C GLY A 120 20.15 31.30 9.50
N VAL A 121 19.13 31.28 8.63
CA VAL A 121 18.42 32.49 8.20
C VAL A 121 17.13 32.65 9.03
N THR A 122 16.94 33.83 9.64
CA THR A 122 15.67 34.16 10.28
C THR A 122 14.65 34.55 9.24
N ARG A 123 13.51 33.85 9.22
CA ARG A 123 12.39 34.12 8.31
C ARG A 123 11.16 34.50 9.12
N SER A 124 10.31 35.36 8.54
CA SER A 124 9.04 35.76 9.14
C SER A 124 7.92 34.86 8.63
N PHE A 125 7.35 34.06 9.53
CA PHE A 125 6.31 33.07 9.27
C PHE A 125 4.93 33.59 9.61
N LEU A 126 3.94 33.23 8.79
CA LEU A 126 2.55 33.22 9.19
C LEU A 126 2.27 31.95 10.01
N THR A 127 1.96 32.14 11.28
CA THR A 127 1.56 31.06 12.21
C THR A 127 0.05 31.07 12.40
N VAL A 128 -0.55 29.90 12.58
CA VAL A 128 -1.99 29.73 12.84
C VAL A 128 -2.23 28.66 13.90
N GLU A 129 -3.42 28.67 14.50
CA GLU A 129 -3.88 27.61 15.38
C GLU A 129 -4.78 26.62 14.62
N GLY A 130 -4.55 25.33 14.85
CA GLY A 130 -5.33 24.24 14.27
C GLY A 130 -5.93 23.32 15.34
N LEU A 131 -7.00 22.62 14.97
CA LEU A 131 -7.65 21.61 15.79
C LEU A 131 -7.67 20.28 15.04
N ILE A 132 -6.96 19.28 15.56
CA ILE A 132 -6.96 17.90 15.04
C ILE A 132 -8.05 17.09 15.75
N TRP A 133 -8.83 16.31 15.02
CA TRP A 133 -9.88 15.47 15.62
C TRP A 133 -9.26 14.26 16.33
N ARG A 134 -9.46 14.17 17.65
CA ARG A 134 -9.07 13.00 18.45
C ARG A 134 -9.88 11.73 18.16
N LYS A 135 -10.81 11.80 17.21
CA LYS A 135 -11.61 10.65 16.78
C LYS A 135 -10.85 9.72 15.83
N PHE A 136 -9.83 10.25 15.16
CA PHE A 136 -8.92 9.49 14.31
C PHE A 136 -7.66 9.26 15.12
N ASP A 137 -7.40 8.00 15.47
CA ASP A 137 -6.33 7.65 16.39
C ASP A 137 -4.96 7.82 15.71
N ASP A 138 -4.80 7.34 14.47
CA ASP A 138 -3.53 7.37 13.74
C ASP A 138 -2.90 8.78 13.63
N PRO A 139 -3.62 9.85 13.20
CA PRO A 139 -3.04 11.19 13.14
C PRO A 139 -2.65 11.75 14.52
N VAL A 140 -3.39 11.37 15.57
CA VAL A 140 -3.13 11.83 16.93
C VAL A 140 -1.92 11.12 17.50
N ASP A 141 -1.81 9.81 17.27
CA ASP A 141 -0.69 8.99 17.73
C ASP A 141 0.61 9.45 17.06
N ILE A 142 0.59 9.69 15.74
CA ILE A 142 1.74 10.23 14.99
C ILE A 142 2.16 11.61 15.55
N LEU A 143 1.22 12.55 15.69
CA LEU A 143 1.53 13.89 16.17
C LEU A 143 1.97 13.91 17.64
N THR A 144 1.43 13.04 18.48
CA THR A 144 1.80 12.95 19.90
C THR A 144 3.15 12.24 20.09
N ARG A 145 3.46 11.25 19.25
CA ARG A 145 4.77 10.57 19.21
C ARG A 145 5.88 11.52 18.79
N ASP A 146 5.65 12.27 17.71
CA ASP A 146 6.71 13.02 17.05
C ASP A 146 6.77 14.49 17.49
N LEU A 147 5.67 15.01 18.07
CA LEU A 147 5.46 16.37 18.60
C LEU A 147 5.50 17.48 17.53
N ILE A 148 6.37 17.33 16.53
CA ILE A 148 6.64 18.25 15.44
C ILE A 148 6.63 17.44 14.14
N LYS A 149 5.81 17.87 13.19
CA LYS A 149 5.81 17.35 11.81
C LYS A 149 6.06 18.48 10.82
N ALA A 150 6.73 18.17 9.72
CA ALA A 150 6.83 19.12 8.62
C ALA A 150 5.45 19.40 8.02
N GLU A 151 5.27 20.59 7.48
CA GLU A 151 4.01 21.03 6.89
C GLU A 151 4.25 21.61 5.51
N SER A 152 3.30 21.40 4.61
CA SER A 152 3.28 22.05 3.31
C SER A 152 1.88 22.55 2.97
N MET A 153 1.80 23.87 2.87
CA MET A 153 0.62 24.62 2.48
C MET A 153 0.13 24.24 1.09
N GLU A 154 -1.18 24.06 0.96
CA GLU A 154 -1.88 23.95 -0.31
C GLU A 154 -2.60 25.28 -0.64
N ILE A 155 -2.43 25.76 -1.87
CA ILE A 155 -3.11 26.96 -2.39
C ILE A 155 -4.18 26.56 -3.41
N ALA A 156 -5.22 27.38 -3.55
CA ALA A 156 -6.25 27.18 -4.54
C ALA A 156 -5.74 27.51 -5.95
N ASP A 157 -6.34 26.88 -6.98
CA ASP A 157 -5.95 27.06 -8.39
C ASP A 157 -6.22 28.47 -8.94
N ASP A 158 -6.97 29.31 -8.22
CA ASP A 158 -7.37 30.66 -8.65
C ASP A 158 -6.40 31.76 -8.20
N TYR A 159 -5.10 31.50 -8.32
CA TYR A 159 -4.04 32.46 -8.01
C TYR A 159 -3.66 33.35 -9.20
N GLU A 160 -3.07 34.50 -8.91
CA GLU A 160 -2.57 35.47 -9.89
C GLU A 160 -1.12 35.84 -9.55
N GLY A 161 -0.24 35.89 -10.54
CA GLY A 161 1.16 36.25 -10.36
C GLY A 161 1.95 36.30 -11.67
N GLU A 162 3.23 36.64 -11.58
CA GLU A 162 4.12 36.73 -12.74
C GLU A 162 5.55 36.32 -12.40
N PHE A 163 6.26 35.73 -13.38
CA PHE A 163 7.70 35.51 -13.26
C PHE A 163 8.44 36.83 -13.45
N LYS A 164 9.31 37.17 -12.49
CA LYS A 164 10.16 38.37 -12.57
C LYS A 164 11.58 38.03 -13.02
N GLU A 165 12.37 39.07 -13.28
CA GLU A 165 13.77 38.95 -13.73
C GLU A 165 14.69 38.25 -12.72
N ASP A 166 14.25 38.11 -11.46
CA ASP A 166 14.92 37.35 -10.40
C ASP A 166 14.74 35.83 -10.52
N GLY A 167 13.92 35.35 -11.46
CA GLY A 167 13.65 33.93 -11.68
C GLY A 167 12.61 33.32 -10.75
N TYR A 168 11.95 34.13 -9.91
CA TYR A 168 10.88 33.68 -9.03
C TYR A 168 9.49 34.00 -9.60
N PHE A 169 8.50 33.17 -9.28
CA PHE A 169 7.09 33.48 -9.50
C PHE A 169 6.55 34.33 -8.35
N HIS A 170 6.24 35.60 -8.62
CA HIS A 170 5.73 36.54 -7.63
C HIS A 170 4.21 36.46 -7.58
N PHE A 171 3.68 35.97 -6.48
CA PHE A 171 2.24 35.97 -6.24
C PHE A 171 1.75 37.40 -6.00
N SER A 172 0.67 37.77 -6.70
CA SER A 172 -0.09 39.00 -6.49
C SER A 172 -1.40 38.75 -5.74
N LYS A 173 -1.93 37.53 -5.84
CA LYS A 173 -3.13 37.06 -5.14
C LYS A 173 -3.12 35.54 -5.09
N PHE A 174 -3.52 34.98 -3.96
CA PHE A 174 -3.74 33.54 -3.78
C PHE A 174 -4.75 33.31 -2.64
N SER A 175 -5.23 32.08 -2.51
CA SER A 175 -6.08 31.64 -1.41
C SER A 175 -5.53 30.35 -0.83
N PHE A 176 -5.53 30.21 0.50
CA PHE A 176 -5.22 28.96 1.17
C PHE A 176 -6.32 27.91 0.92
N PHE A 177 -5.92 26.67 0.66
CA PHE A 177 -6.81 25.54 0.38
C PHE A 177 -6.66 24.41 1.41
N GLY A 178 -5.49 24.25 1.99
CA GLY A 178 -5.21 23.21 2.98
C GLY A 178 -3.85 23.40 3.65
N ALA A 179 -3.66 22.73 4.79
CA ALA A 179 -2.36 22.58 5.43
C ALA A 179 -2.04 21.08 5.52
N CYS A 180 -1.05 20.58 4.77
CA CYS A 180 -0.75 19.16 4.70
C CYS A 180 0.40 18.79 5.63
N GLY A 181 0.14 17.90 6.60
CA GLY A 181 1.18 17.27 7.41
C GLY A 181 2.01 16.32 6.56
N LEU A 182 3.34 16.39 6.70
CA LEU A 182 4.30 15.62 5.93
C LEU A 182 5.04 14.59 6.80
N GLY A 183 5.41 13.49 6.17
CA GLY A 183 6.20 12.42 6.74
C GLY A 183 7.66 12.74 6.99
N LEU A 184 8.32 11.88 7.76
CA LEU A 184 9.76 11.97 7.95
C LEU A 184 10.51 11.84 6.60
N GLY A 185 11.45 12.75 6.34
CA GLY A 185 12.24 12.75 5.10
C GLY A 185 11.59 13.45 3.91
N VAL A 186 10.33 13.89 4.02
CA VAL A 186 9.68 14.70 2.98
C VAL A 186 10.01 16.18 3.22
N LYS A 187 10.75 16.79 2.28
CA LYS A 187 11.17 18.18 2.39
C LYS A 187 10.04 19.12 1.96
N PRO A 188 9.51 19.98 2.86
CA PRO A 188 8.53 20.98 2.47
C PRO A 188 9.15 22.02 1.54
N ALA A 189 8.32 22.68 0.72
CA ALA A 189 8.77 23.82 -0.06
C ALA A 189 9.20 24.94 0.90
N MET A 190 8.30 25.32 1.82
CA MET A 190 8.56 26.29 2.89
C MET A 190 9.47 25.67 3.94
N GLN A 191 10.69 26.17 4.02
CA GLN A 191 11.71 25.61 4.90
C GLN A 191 11.33 25.79 6.37
N ASN A 192 11.45 24.73 7.18
CA ASN A 192 11.01 24.69 8.59
C ASN A 192 9.52 25.09 8.82
N ALA A 193 8.65 24.92 7.82
CA ALA A 193 7.21 24.91 8.05
C ALA A 193 6.82 23.62 8.80
N THR A 194 6.04 23.75 9.88
CA THR A 194 5.74 22.64 10.81
C THR A 194 4.34 22.70 11.43
N ILE A 195 3.80 21.52 11.77
CA ILE A 195 2.67 21.34 12.69
C ILE A 195 3.24 20.90 14.04
N GLU A 196 2.97 21.67 15.09
CA GLU A 196 3.52 21.47 16.44
C GLU A 196 2.38 21.28 17.45
N VAL A 197 2.43 20.18 18.20
CA VAL A 197 1.44 19.91 19.24
C VAL A 197 1.61 20.90 20.40
N GLN A 198 0.51 21.56 20.78
CA GLN A 198 0.50 22.48 21.91
C GLN A 198 0.09 21.73 23.19
N PHE A 199 1.03 21.57 24.13
CA PHE A 199 0.72 21.08 25.47
C PHE A 199 0.45 22.23 26.42
N SER A 200 -0.46 22.03 27.38
CA SER A 200 -0.51 22.92 28.55
C SER A 200 0.74 22.69 29.40
N GLU A 201 1.28 23.73 30.06
CA GLU A 201 2.44 23.59 30.96
C GLU A 201 2.23 22.51 32.04
N GLN A 202 0.97 22.27 32.44
CA GLN A 202 0.61 21.26 33.44
C GLN A 202 0.74 19.83 32.90
N ASP A 203 0.39 19.59 31.64
CA ASP A 203 0.49 18.27 31.01
C ASP A 203 1.96 17.92 30.74
N PHE A 204 2.75 18.88 30.25
CA PHE A 204 4.19 18.71 30.07
C PHE A 204 4.91 18.40 31.39
N ALA A 205 4.60 19.14 32.46
CA ALA A 205 5.19 18.89 33.78
C ALA A 205 4.82 17.51 34.33
N LYS A 206 3.61 17.01 34.04
CA LYS A 206 3.16 15.70 34.48
C LYS A 206 3.87 14.58 33.71
N GLU A 207 3.98 14.68 32.40
CA GLU A 207 4.65 13.68 31.56
C GLU A 207 6.17 13.64 31.81
N VAL A 208 6.82 14.80 31.94
CA VAL A 208 8.24 14.88 32.31
C VAL A 208 8.47 14.24 33.68
N ASN A 209 7.58 14.45 34.65
CA ASN A 209 7.66 13.78 35.95
C ASN A 209 7.45 12.27 35.84
N GLU A 210 6.49 11.80 35.04
CA GLU A 210 6.26 10.37 34.81
C GLU A 210 7.47 9.68 34.14
N LYS A 211 8.06 10.31 33.12
CA LYS A 211 9.29 9.83 32.45
C LYS A 211 10.50 9.89 33.39
N MET A 212 10.62 10.93 34.22
CA MET A 212 11.67 11.06 35.23
C MET A 212 11.55 9.98 36.32
N GLU A 213 10.34 9.67 36.78
CA GLU A 213 10.11 8.57 37.73
C GLU A 213 10.39 7.20 37.11
N CYS A 214 10.06 7.02 35.83
CA CYS A 214 10.43 5.81 35.08
C CYS A 214 11.96 5.69 34.94
N PHE A 215 12.64 6.77 34.58
CA PHE A 215 14.11 6.83 34.54
C PHE A 215 14.74 6.54 35.90
N LYS A 216 14.25 7.16 36.99
CA LYS A 216 14.71 6.86 38.35
C LYS A 216 14.52 5.39 38.71
N THR A 217 13.41 4.79 38.30
CA THR A 217 13.14 3.37 38.56
C THR A 217 14.12 2.47 37.81
N ILE A 218 14.32 2.72 36.50
CA ILE A 218 15.26 1.98 35.66
C ILE A 218 16.70 2.15 36.16
N PHE A 219 17.08 3.37 36.50
CA PHE A 219 18.41 3.71 37.02
C PHE A 219 18.65 3.06 38.39
N THR A 220 17.67 3.10 39.28
CA THR A 220 17.74 2.44 40.61
C THR A 220 17.80 0.92 40.47
N GLN A 221 17.01 0.33 39.56
CA GLN A 221 17.06 -1.10 39.28
C GLN A 221 18.40 -1.53 38.68
N SER A 222 18.97 -0.69 37.81
CA SER A 222 20.29 -0.92 37.21
C SER A 222 21.40 -0.79 38.25
N LEU A 223 21.33 0.19 39.15
CA LEU A 223 22.24 0.34 40.28
C LEU A 223 22.12 -0.82 41.29
N GLN A 224 20.90 -1.28 41.59
CA GLN A 224 20.68 -2.44 42.47
C GLN A 224 21.17 -3.75 41.84
N GLN A 225 21.06 -3.91 40.52
CA GLN A 225 21.68 -5.02 39.81
C GLN A 225 23.21 -4.99 39.92
N ILE A 226 23.83 -3.80 39.78
CA ILE A 226 25.28 -3.63 39.95
C ILE A 226 25.68 -3.89 41.42
N GLU A 227 24.97 -3.37 42.41
CA GLU A 227 25.22 -3.65 43.84
C GLU A 227 25.07 -5.13 44.17
N SER A 228 24.10 -5.84 43.58
CA SER A 228 23.90 -7.27 43.83
C SER A 228 25.01 -8.16 43.24
N VAL A 229 25.68 -7.71 42.18
CA VAL A 229 26.82 -8.41 41.57
C VAL A 229 28.13 -8.07 42.29
N VAL A 230 28.25 -6.87 42.86
CA VAL A 230 29.45 -6.42 43.59
C VAL A 230 29.44 -6.82 45.07
N ALA A 231 28.28 -7.06 45.68
CA ALA A 231 28.16 -7.39 47.10
C ALA A 231 28.66 -8.80 47.49
N GLU A 232 28.91 -9.70 46.55
CA GLU A 232 29.52 -11.02 46.86
C GLU A 232 31.04 -10.93 47.11
N GLU A 233 31.69 -9.82 46.76
CA GLU A 233 33.13 -9.62 47.02
C GLU A 233 33.40 -8.16 47.39
N LEU A 234 33.44 -7.79 48.69
CA LEU A 234 34.37 -6.76 49.22
C LEU A 234 34.25 -6.59 50.75
N HIS A 235 35.39 -6.77 51.43
CA HIS A 235 35.60 -6.53 52.86
C HIS A 235 35.59 -5.03 53.23
N GLU A 236 35.58 -4.75 54.54
CA GLU A 236 35.42 -3.47 55.28
C GLU A 236 36.20 -2.21 54.79
N GLY A 237 37.01 -2.29 53.73
CA GLY A 237 37.69 -1.13 53.11
C GLY A 237 36.78 -0.24 52.24
N GLY A 238 35.73 -0.79 51.62
CA GLY A 238 34.87 -0.06 50.67
C GLY A 238 34.13 1.14 51.27
N LYS A 239 33.65 1.03 52.52
CA LYS A 239 32.88 2.09 53.19
C LYS A 239 33.66 3.39 53.45
N LYS A 240 35.00 3.35 53.44
CA LYS A 240 35.82 4.56 53.58
C LYS A 240 36.00 5.26 52.23
N LEU A 241 36.09 4.51 51.13
CA LEU A 241 36.26 5.04 49.78
C LEU A 241 35.02 5.78 49.28
N ASP A 242 33.82 5.25 49.55
CA ASP A 242 32.55 5.89 49.17
C ASP A 242 32.39 7.26 49.82
N LYS A 243 32.75 7.38 51.10
CA LYS A 243 32.70 8.65 51.83
C LYS A 243 33.74 9.66 51.36
N VAL A 244 34.90 9.20 50.90
CA VAL A 244 35.92 10.07 50.29
C VAL A 244 35.45 10.57 48.92
N LEU A 245 34.81 9.72 48.12
CA LEU A 245 34.23 10.08 46.83
C LEU A 245 33.06 11.07 46.97
N GLU A 246 32.15 10.86 47.92
CA GLU A 246 31.07 11.82 48.23
C GLU A 246 31.62 13.19 48.65
N LEU A 247 32.69 13.21 49.46
CA LEU A 247 33.32 14.44 49.92
C LEU A 247 34.04 15.17 48.78
N LEU A 248 34.70 14.43 47.88
CA LEU A 248 35.32 14.97 46.67
C LEU A 248 34.29 15.58 45.71
N GLN A 249 33.16 14.89 45.52
CA GLN A 249 32.06 15.35 44.69
C GLN A 249 31.42 16.65 45.23
N LYS A 250 31.28 16.78 46.55
CA LYS A 250 30.78 18.00 47.22
C LYS A 250 31.62 19.24 46.88
N TYR A 251 32.91 19.09 46.64
CA TYR A 251 33.82 20.18 46.25
C TYR A 251 34.19 20.15 44.76
N SER A 252 33.55 19.29 43.95
CA SER A 252 33.82 19.13 42.51
C SER A 252 35.29 18.83 42.18
N LEU A 253 35.93 17.98 42.99
CA LEU A 253 37.32 17.55 42.81
C LEU A 253 37.38 16.05 42.49
N THR A 254 38.45 15.65 41.79
CA THR A 254 38.74 14.23 41.50
C THR A 254 39.92 13.72 42.32
N ILE A 255 40.10 12.40 42.38
CA ILE A 255 41.24 11.77 43.08
C ILE A 255 42.59 12.23 42.49
N ASP A 256 42.63 12.53 41.19
CA ASP A 256 43.81 13.05 40.51
C ASP A 256 44.14 14.50 40.90
N ASP A 257 43.13 15.30 41.26
CA ASP A 257 43.35 16.66 41.76
C ASP A 257 44.02 16.66 43.14
N LEU A 258 43.71 15.66 43.98
CA LEU A 258 44.38 15.46 45.27
C LEU A 258 45.82 15.01 45.12
N SER A 259 46.10 14.11 44.17
CA SER A 259 47.45 13.61 43.91
C SER A 259 48.35 14.70 43.31
N SER A 260 47.80 15.58 42.46
CA SER A 260 48.52 16.73 41.88
C SER A 260 49.06 17.72 42.92
N LYS A 261 48.37 17.87 44.06
CA LYS A 261 48.79 18.72 45.19
C LYS A 261 49.45 17.94 46.33
N SER A 262 49.82 16.67 46.11
CA SER A 262 50.49 15.80 47.09
C SER A 262 49.68 15.57 48.38
N ILE A 263 48.34 15.52 48.29
CA ILE A 263 47.46 15.21 49.43
C ILE A 263 47.14 13.72 49.42
N ASN A 264 47.67 12.96 50.38
CA ASN A 264 47.46 11.51 50.48
C ASN A 264 46.16 11.16 51.23
N HIS A 265 45.18 10.63 50.51
CA HIS A 265 43.83 10.32 51.01
C HIS A 265 43.77 9.03 51.86
N GLU A 266 44.82 8.21 51.86
CA GLU A 266 44.86 6.95 52.62
C GLU A 266 45.30 7.13 54.08
N GLU A 267 46.19 8.10 54.34
CA GLU A 267 46.80 8.34 55.67
C GLU A 267 46.07 9.39 56.52
N LEU A 268 45.19 10.20 55.91
CA LEU A 268 44.46 11.27 56.58
C LEU A 268 43.06 10.81 57.04
N SER A 269 42.56 11.38 58.15
CA SER A 269 41.16 11.19 58.56
C SER A 269 40.21 12.04 57.70
N LEU A 270 38.93 11.65 57.63
CA LEU A 270 37.93 12.33 56.78
C LEU A 270 37.78 13.82 57.11
N ASP A 271 37.83 14.17 58.39
CA ASP A 271 37.69 15.56 58.86
C ASP A 271 38.93 16.41 58.53
N GLU A 272 40.12 15.81 58.57
CA GLU A 272 41.39 16.47 58.17
C GLU A 272 41.51 16.65 56.65
N LEU A 273 40.93 15.70 55.88
CA LEU A 273 40.87 15.76 54.43
C LEU A 273 39.94 16.89 53.97
N GLU A 274 38.76 17.04 54.58
CA GLU A 274 37.82 18.14 54.28
C GLU A 274 38.43 19.51 54.62
N ALA A 275 39.12 19.62 55.76
CA ALA A 275 39.80 20.85 56.16
C ALA A 275 40.90 21.25 55.16
N LYS A 276 41.74 20.29 54.70
CA LYS A 276 42.77 20.56 53.69
C LYS A 276 42.20 20.88 52.31
N ILE A 277 41.13 20.20 51.89
CA ILE A 277 40.44 20.52 50.63
C ILE A 277 39.92 21.96 50.66
N LYS A 278 39.32 22.35 51.78
CA LYS A 278 38.80 23.70 51.97
C LYS A 278 39.89 24.78 52.04
N ASP A 279 41.04 24.50 52.65
CA ASP A 279 42.17 25.44 52.72
C ASP A 279 42.93 25.57 51.39
N THR A 280 42.90 24.53 50.55
CA THR A 280 43.76 24.44 49.34
C THR A 280 43.02 24.79 48.04
N PHE A 281 41.68 24.77 48.04
CA PHE A 281 40.85 24.93 46.83
C PHE A 281 39.77 26.04 46.95
N SER A 282 39.85 26.92 47.96
CA SER A 282 38.86 27.97 48.21
C SER A 282 38.87 29.16 47.23
N GLU A 283 39.13 28.95 45.93
CA GLU A 283 38.94 29.98 44.89
C GLU A 283 39.07 29.37 43.48
N SER A 284 38.02 28.68 42.99
CA SER A 284 37.76 28.55 41.54
C SER A 284 36.45 27.82 41.25
N ASN A 285 35.59 28.46 40.43
CA ASN A 285 34.35 27.92 39.87
C ASN A 285 34.57 26.61 39.09
N PRO A 286 33.57 25.71 39.03
CA PRO A 286 33.69 24.42 38.36
C PRO A 286 33.75 24.60 36.83
N LYS A 287 34.82 24.08 36.20
CA LYS A 287 34.86 23.82 34.75
C LYS A 287 34.52 22.35 34.53
N SER A 288 33.42 22.09 33.85
CA SER A 288 33.04 20.78 33.33
C SER A 288 33.93 20.39 32.14
N THR A 289 34.43 19.17 32.11
CA THR A 289 35.06 18.55 30.93
C THR A 289 33.97 18.21 29.93
N PHE A 290 33.81 19.03 28.89
CA PHE A 290 32.87 18.81 27.80
C PHE A 290 33.58 18.03 26.67
N SER A 291 32.90 17.04 26.09
CA SER A 291 33.32 16.42 24.81
C SER A 291 32.53 17.09 23.69
N TRP A 292 33.20 17.47 22.60
CA TRP A 292 32.56 18.12 21.45
C TRP A 292 31.51 17.20 20.83
N SER A 293 30.33 17.74 20.52
CA SER A 293 29.37 17.07 19.63
C SER A 293 29.88 17.14 18.18
N SER A 294 29.44 16.20 17.32
CA SER A 294 29.87 16.13 15.91
C SER A 294 29.61 17.43 15.15
N GLU A 295 28.47 18.07 15.41
CA GLU A 295 28.11 19.37 14.81
C GLU A 295 29.04 20.49 15.29
N GLN A 296 29.35 20.56 16.59
CA GLN A 296 30.28 21.57 17.12
C GLN A 296 31.70 21.39 16.57
N LEU A 297 32.14 20.14 16.38
CA LEU A 297 33.45 19.84 15.79
C LEU A 297 33.52 20.27 14.33
N GLU A 298 32.47 19.99 13.56
CA GLU A 298 32.36 20.41 12.16
C GLU A 298 32.39 21.94 12.02
N ASP A 299 31.62 22.65 12.85
CA ASP A 299 31.57 24.11 12.82
C ASP A 299 32.92 24.75 13.15
N GLU A 300 33.65 24.19 14.11
CA GLU A 300 35.00 24.67 14.42
C GLU A 300 36.01 24.36 13.32
N LEU A 301 35.98 23.17 12.74
CA LEU A 301 36.82 22.83 11.58
C LEU A 301 36.52 23.77 10.41
N ARG A 302 35.24 24.03 10.13
CA ARG A 302 34.78 24.96 9.10
C ARG A 302 35.25 26.38 9.37
N ARG A 303 35.21 26.81 10.63
CA ARG A 303 35.71 28.12 11.07
C ARG A 303 37.21 28.25 10.86
N ILE A 304 38.01 27.24 11.21
CA ILE A 304 39.47 27.25 11.03
C ILE A 304 39.84 27.29 9.56
N VAL A 305 39.21 26.45 8.71
CA VAL A 305 39.45 26.45 7.26
C VAL A 305 39.11 27.81 6.63
N ARG A 306 38.01 28.45 7.06
CA ARG A 306 37.59 29.77 6.55
C ARG A 306 38.46 30.95 7.02
N GLN A 307 39.32 30.77 8.03
CA GLN A 307 40.24 31.83 8.46
C GLN A 307 41.38 32.04 7.47
N ASN A 308 41.69 31.05 6.62
CA ASN A 308 42.68 31.16 5.57
C ASN A 308 42.13 31.94 4.38
N LYS A 309 42.08 33.27 4.52
CA LYS A 309 41.67 34.18 3.46
C LYS A 309 42.88 34.66 2.65
N LYS A 310 42.70 34.76 1.33
CA LYS A 310 43.61 35.39 0.40
C LYS A 310 42.95 36.64 -0.20
N THR A 311 43.78 37.59 -0.62
CA THR A 311 43.32 38.80 -1.31
C THR A 311 43.71 38.73 -2.77
N ASP A 312 42.75 38.93 -3.67
CA ASP A 312 43.02 38.94 -5.11
C ASP A 312 43.68 40.24 -5.57
N SER A 313 44.06 40.31 -6.86
CA SER A 313 44.68 41.51 -7.46
C SER A 313 43.74 42.71 -7.55
N TRP A 314 42.45 42.54 -7.23
CA TRP A 314 41.42 43.58 -7.22
C TRP A 314 41.06 44.02 -5.79
N GLY A 315 41.67 43.43 -4.77
CA GLY A 315 41.50 43.77 -3.36
C GLY A 315 40.38 43.02 -2.64
N TYR A 316 39.75 42.01 -3.27
CA TYR A 316 38.70 41.21 -2.65
C TYR A 316 39.28 40.05 -1.83
N GLU A 317 38.77 39.84 -0.63
CA GLU A 317 39.09 38.69 0.21
C GLU A 317 38.26 37.48 -0.22
N TYR A 318 38.92 36.35 -0.49
CA TYR A 318 38.29 35.06 -0.77
C TYR A 318 38.99 33.95 0.00
N CYS A 319 38.27 32.86 0.29
CA CYS A 319 38.88 31.62 0.79
C CYS A 319 39.25 30.76 -0.41
N ASP A 320 40.47 30.23 -0.43
CA ASP A 320 40.93 29.31 -1.47
C ASP A 320 40.60 27.85 -1.13
N GLU A 321 40.33 27.55 0.13
CA GLU A 321 39.97 26.22 0.62
C GLU A 321 38.61 26.23 1.33
N TYR A 322 37.77 25.24 1.00
CA TYR A 322 36.44 25.07 1.57
C TYR A 322 36.31 23.66 2.15
N LEU A 323 35.79 23.56 3.38
CA LEU A 323 35.49 22.27 4.01
C LEU A 323 34.46 21.51 3.17
N VAL A 324 34.75 20.24 2.86
CA VAL A 324 33.85 19.32 2.15
C VAL A 324 33.33 18.26 3.11
N ASP A 325 34.23 17.62 3.86
CA ASP A 325 33.90 16.53 4.78
C ASP A 325 35.03 16.32 5.82
N TYR A 326 34.83 15.48 6.83
CA TYR A 326 35.86 15.08 7.79
C TYR A 326 35.74 13.60 8.20
N LEU A 327 36.87 12.91 8.23
CA LEU A 327 36.99 11.50 8.63
C LEU A 327 37.45 11.43 10.09
N THR A 328 36.52 11.10 10.99
CA THR A 328 36.77 11.02 12.45
C THR A 328 37.72 9.89 12.85
N GLU A 329 37.65 8.75 12.17
CA GLU A 329 38.51 7.58 12.43
C GLU A 329 39.96 7.83 12.03
N GLU A 330 40.17 8.48 10.88
CA GLU A 330 41.49 8.80 10.34
C GLU A 330 42.04 10.14 10.86
N LYS A 331 41.20 10.94 11.54
CA LYS A 331 41.48 12.32 11.98
C LYS A 331 41.91 13.24 10.84
N VAL A 332 41.24 13.12 9.70
CA VAL A 332 41.54 13.90 8.49
C VAL A 332 40.35 14.79 8.14
N VAL A 333 40.62 16.06 7.82
CA VAL A 333 39.66 17.01 7.29
C VAL A 333 39.86 17.14 5.78
N ILE A 334 38.80 17.01 4.98
CA ILE A 334 38.82 17.07 3.53
C ILE A 334 38.35 18.46 3.08
N VAL A 335 39.18 19.13 2.30
CA VAL A 335 38.89 20.45 1.73
C VAL A 335 38.94 20.43 0.20
N TYR A 336 38.12 21.26 -0.42
CA TYR A 336 38.19 21.60 -1.83
C TYR A 336 39.03 22.85 -2.02
N ASN A 337 40.10 22.77 -2.82
CA ASN A 337 40.91 23.93 -3.16
C ASN A 337 40.46 24.52 -4.51
N TYR A 338 39.99 25.76 -4.49
CA TYR A 338 39.41 26.45 -5.65
C TYR A 338 40.46 26.78 -6.73
N GLU A 339 41.69 27.14 -6.32
CA GLU A 339 42.77 27.50 -7.25
C GLU A 339 43.32 26.29 -8.02
N LYS A 340 43.42 25.14 -7.36
CA LYS A 340 43.96 23.90 -7.94
C LYS A 340 42.88 22.97 -8.50
N SER A 341 41.60 23.25 -8.20
CA SER A 341 40.44 22.42 -8.54
C SER A 341 40.62 20.94 -8.12
N THR A 342 41.18 20.72 -6.93
CA THR A 342 41.46 19.38 -6.39
C THR A 342 41.15 19.30 -4.90
N TYR A 343 40.83 18.10 -4.43
CA TYR A 343 40.59 17.81 -3.01
C TYR A 343 41.90 17.51 -2.28
N PHE A 344 42.05 18.10 -1.09
CA PHE A 344 43.15 17.86 -0.17
C PHE A 344 42.64 17.44 1.19
N GLY A 345 43.38 16.57 1.86
CA GLY A 345 43.14 16.16 3.23
C GLY A 345 44.26 16.66 4.14
N TYR A 346 43.90 17.14 5.32
CA TYR A 346 44.81 17.58 6.36
C TYR A 346 44.51 16.85 7.67
N GLU A 347 45.51 16.53 8.46
CA GLU A 347 45.28 15.90 9.77
C GLU A 347 44.83 16.96 10.76
N PHE A 348 43.86 16.65 11.61
CA PHE A 348 43.43 17.54 12.69
C PHE A 348 43.61 16.90 14.07
N SER A 349 43.88 17.72 15.08
CA SER A 349 44.06 17.28 16.47
C SER A 349 43.11 18.03 17.40
N ILE A 350 42.59 17.32 18.40
CA ILE A 350 41.69 17.85 19.42
C ILE A 350 42.44 17.83 20.76
N ASN A 351 42.66 19.01 21.36
CA ASN A 351 43.25 19.17 22.70
C ASN A 351 42.23 19.87 23.62
N GLY A 352 41.34 19.10 24.23
CA GLY A 352 40.25 19.63 25.06
C GLY A 352 39.30 20.50 24.24
N ASP A 353 39.21 21.80 24.56
CA ASP A 353 38.34 22.77 23.89
C ASP A 353 38.95 23.38 22.61
N PHE A 354 40.08 22.88 22.13
CA PHE A 354 40.78 23.46 20.97
C PHE A 354 41.02 22.42 19.88
N VAL A 355 40.56 22.75 18.67
CA VAL A 355 40.80 21.99 17.43
C VAL A 355 41.88 22.71 16.63
N SER A 356 42.86 21.97 16.11
CA SER A 356 43.90 22.51 15.21
C SER A 356 44.10 21.62 13.99
N ILE A 357 44.26 22.24 12.82
CA ILE A 357 44.51 21.56 11.53
C ILE A 357 46.00 21.70 11.20
N ASN A 358 46.65 20.58 10.87
CA ASN A 358 48.03 20.57 10.42
C ASN A 358 48.09 20.62 8.88
N TYR A 359 48.35 21.81 8.34
CA TYR A 359 48.45 22.00 6.87
C TYR A 359 49.71 21.39 6.25
N GLU A 360 50.69 20.95 7.04
CA GLU A 360 51.89 20.29 6.53
C GLU A 360 51.65 18.83 6.12
N THR A 361 50.58 18.19 6.59
CA THR A 361 50.26 16.77 6.31
C THR A 361 49.42 16.58 5.05
N GLN A 362 49.53 17.51 4.10
CA GLN A 362 48.72 17.56 2.89
C GLN A 362 48.72 16.23 2.11
N SER A 363 47.55 15.62 2.00
CA SER A 363 47.33 14.40 1.20
C SER A 363 46.28 14.66 0.12
N ARG A 364 46.43 14.05 -1.07
CA ARG A 364 45.50 14.28 -2.18
C ARG A 364 44.35 13.27 -2.12
N TYR A 365 43.13 13.78 -2.12
CA TYR A 365 41.91 12.97 -2.16
C TYR A 365 41.25 13.09 -3.53
N LYS A 366 40.49 12.06 -3.91
CA LYS A 366 39.74 12.01 -5.17
C LYS A 366 38.30 11.69 -4.85
N ASP A 367 37.41 12.51 -5.38
CA ASP A 367 35.97 12.28 -5.39
C ASP A 367 35.66 11.31 -6.54
N GLU A 368 35.15 10.12 -6.22
CA GLU A 368 34.89 9.06 -7.21
C GLU A 368 33.42 9.03 -7.65
N TRP A 369 33.14 9.67 -8.78
CA TRP A 369 31.87 9.54 -9.49
C TRP A 369 31.90 8.26 -10.35
N LYS A 370 31.06 7.27 -10.03
CA LYS A 370 30.89 6.06 -10.86
C LYS A 370 29.87 6.32 -11.97
N LYS A 371 30.27 6.09 -13.22
CA LYS A 371 29.39 6.15 -14.39
C LYS A 371 28.46 4.93 -14.42
N MET A 372 27.15 5.14 -14.33
CA MET A 372 26.15 4.12 -14.67
C MET A 372 25.94 4.07 -16.18
N GLU A 373 26.01 2.87 -16.77
CA GLU A 373 25.54 2.65 -18.14
C GLU A 373 24.02 2.49 -18.12
N LEU A 374 23.32 3.16 -19.06
CA LEU A 374 21.89 2.99 -19.26
C LEU A 374 21.62 1.54 -19.69
N ALA A 375 21.25 0.68 -18.74
CA ALA A 375 20.86 -0.68 -18.99
C ALA A 375 19.48 -0.72 -19.65
N GLN A 376 19.41 -1.26 -20.87
CA GLN A 376 18.20 -1.89 -21.39
C GLN A 376 17.95 -3.15 -20.55
N ASP A 377 16.73 -3.26 -20.00
CA ASP A 377 16.15 -4.40 -19.29
C ASP A 377 17.03 -5.03 -18.19
N THR A 378 16.77 -4.70 -16.93
CA THR A 378 16.12 -5.63 -15.96
C THR A 378 15.93 -4.96 -14.61
N SER A 379 14.69 -5.01 -14.11
CA SER A 379 14.26 -5.03 -12.71
C SER A 379 15.17 -4.38 -11.67
N GLU A 380 14.89 -3.13 -11.32
CA GLU A 380 14.71 -2.68 -9.94
C GLU A 380 14.19 -1.23 -9.98
N GLU A 381 13.06 -1.01 -9.32
CA GLU A 381 12.37 0.28 -9.22
C GLU A 381 13.18 1.23 -8.32
N VAL A 382 13.64 2.35 -8.88
CA VAL A 382 13.85 3.58 -8.11
C VAL A 382 13.34 4.75 -8.95
N LEU A 383 12.22 5.32 -8.52
CA LEU A 383 11.63 6.55 -9.03
C LEU A 383 12.45 7.75 -8.54
N GLU A 384 13.04 8.52 -9.45
CA GLU A 384 13.54 9.87 -9.15
C GLU A 384 12.65 10.94 -9.80
N PHE A 385 12.09 11.78 -8.94
CA PHE A 385 11.19 12.88 -9.23
C PHE A 385 11.98 14.06 -9.84
N ASN A 386 11.69 14.41 -11.10
CA ASN A 386 12.11 15.68 -11.68
C ASN A 386 10.90 16.62 -11.67
N PHE A 387 11.04 17.79 -11.02
CA PHE A 387 10.06 18.87 -11.12
C PHE A 387 10.05 19.38 -12.56
N VAL A 388 9.04 18.97 -13.34
CA VAL A 388 8.86 19.37 -14.73
C VAL A 388 7.81 20.49 -14.74
N PRO A 389 8.09 21.66 -15.36
CA PRO A 389 7.11 22.74 -15.50
C PRO A 389 5.79 22.25 -16.13
N ASP A 390 4.66 22.79 -15.66
CA ASP A 390 3.30 22.35 -16.05
C ASP A 390 3.09 22.32 -17.57
N GLU A 391 3.66 23.25 -18.32
CA GLU A 391 3.57 23.25 -19.80
C GLU A 391 4.29 22.06 -20.44
N VAL A 392 5.43 21.64 -19.89
CA VAL A 392 6.18 20.48 -20.37
C VAL A 392 5.48 19.19 -19.95
N MET A 393 4.85 19.18 -18.76
CA MET A 393 3.98 18.08 -18.34
C MET A 393 2.74 17.98 -19.21
N GLU A 394 2.07 19.08 -19.53
CA GLU A 394 0.93 19.12 -20.45
C GLU A 394 1.29 18.62 -21.85
N TYR A 395 2.44 19.04 -22.37
CA TYR A 395 2.91 18.58 -23.67
C TYR A 395 3.23 17.08 -23.65
N LYS A 396 3.98 16.61 -22.64
CA LYS A 396 4.26 15.18 -22.45
C LYS A 396 2.99 14.36 -22.27
N LEU A 397 2.01 14.89 -21.53
CA LEU A 397 0.67 14.31 -21.37
C LEU A 397 -0.04 14.22 -22.71
N LYS A 398 -0.09 15.29 -23.51
CA LYS A 398 -0.71 15.31 -24.84
C LYS A 398 -0.08 14.31 -25.81
N VAL A 399 1.25 14.15 -25.74
CA VAL A 399 1.97 13.17 -26.57
C VAL A 399 1.66 11.75 -26.10
N ALA A 400 1.77 11.47 -24.80
CA ALA A 400 1.48 10.16 -24.24
C ALA A 400 0.01 9.74 -24.45
N THR A 401 -0.95 10.66 -24.32
CA THR A 401 -2.37 10.38 -24.60
C THR A 401 -2.59 9.99 -26.05
N LYS A 402 -1.96 10.71 -27.01
CA LYS A 402 -2.08 10.37 -28.43
C LYS A 402 -1.45 9.02 -28.77
N GLU A 403 -0.33 8.69 -28.12
CA GLU A 403 0.34 7.42 -28.34
C GLU A 403 -0.48 6.24 -27.79
N VAL A 404 -1.07 6.39 -26.60
CA VAL A 404 -2.00 5.40 -26.04
C VAL A 404 -3.27 5.25 -26.88
N GLU A 405 -3.85 6.35 -27.35
CA GLU A 405 -5.01 6.34 -28.27
C GLU A 405 -4.68 5.58 -29.55
N SER A 406 -3.53 5.86 -30.17
CA SER A 406 -3.10 5.16 -31.38
C SER A 406 -2.85 3.67 -31.15
N GLN A 407 -2.26 3.28 -30.01
CA GLN A 407 -2.06 1.87 -29.66
C GLN A 407 -3.39 1.15 -29.39
N PHE A 408 -4.35 1.85 -28.77
CA PHE A 408 -5.67 1.30 -28.49
C PHE A 408 -6.49 1.12 -29.78
N GLU A 409 -6.45 2.09 -30.70
CA GLU A 409 -7.07 1.98 -32.02
C GLU A 409 -6.49 0.82 -32.84
N GLN A 410 -5.17 0.63 -32.82
CA GLN A 410 -4.53 -0.54 -33.46
C GLN A 410 -4.98 -1.85 -32.83
N LYS A 411 -4.98 -1.95 -31.49
CA LYS A 411 -5.45 -3.15 -30.80
C LYS A 411 -6.93 -3.43 -31.06
N GLN A 412 -7.78 -2.41 -31.16
CA GLN A 412 -9.18 -2.59 -31.55
C GLN A 412 -9.31 -3.12 -32.98
N LEU A 413 -8.52 -2.59 -33.92
CA LEU A 413 -8.52 -3.06 -35.30
C LEU A 413 -8.05 -4.51 -35.41
N ASP A 414 -7.01 -4.88 -34.67
CA ASP A 414 -6.47 -6.25 -34.66
C ASP A 414 -7.44 -7.23 -33.99
N PHE A 415 -8.08 -6.83 -32.90
CA PHE A 415 -9.11 -7.65 -32.24
C PHE A 415 -10.34 -7.84 -33.14
N GLN A 416 -10.73 -6.79 -33.89
CA GLN A 416 -11.83 -6.89 -34.84
C GLN A 416 -11.49 -7.85 -35.99
N LYS A 417 -10.26 -7.80 -36.52
CA LYS A 417 -9.80 -8.78 -37.52
C LYS A 417 -9.83 -10.21 -36.98
N GLU A 418 -9.39 -10.43 -35.74
CA GLU A 418 -9.42 -11.76 -35.12
C GLU A 418 -10.87 -12.27 -34.93
N ILE A 419 -11.80 -11.38 -34.58
CA ILE A 419 -13.24 -11.72 -34.52
C ILE A 419 -13.77 -12.08 -35.91
N ASP A 420 -13.46 -11.29 -36.94
CA ASP A 420 -13.95 -11.52 -38.30
C ASP A 420 -13.40 -12.87 -38.84
N GLU A 421 -12.11 -13.15 -38.65
CA GLU A 421 -11.48 -14.42 -39.02
C GLU A 421 -12.12 -15.62 -38.30
N LYS A 422 -12.38 -15.51 -36.99
CA LYS A 422 -13.05 -16.58 -36.23
C LYS A 422 -14.51 -16.76 -36.66
N THR A 423 -15.19 -15.68 -37.02
CA THR A 423 -16.58 -15.70 -37.48
C THR A 423 -16.67 -16.41 -38.83
N ASP A 424 -15.76 -16.11 -39.75
CA ASP A 424 -15.65 -16.78 -41.05
C ASP A 424 -15.33 -18.27 -40.89
N ALA A 425 -14.38 -18.62 -40.02
CA ALA A 425 -14.05 -20.01 -39.72
C ALA A 425 -15.23 -20.80 -39.13
N LEU A 426 -16.03 -20.16 -38.25
CA LEU A 426 -17.22 -20.76 -37.66
C LEU A 426 -18.33 -20.94 -38.69
N LEU A 427 -18.45 -20.02 -39.64
CA LEU A 427 -19.39 -20.12 -40.76
C LEU A 427 -19.03 -21.29 -41.68
N GLU A 428 -17.75 -21.46 -42.03
CA GLU A 428 -17.28 -22.64 -42.78
C GLU A 428 -17.53 -23.95 -42.04
N LEU A 429 -17.29 -23.98 -40.72
CA LEU A 429 -17.49 -25.16 -39.92
C LEU A 429 -18.98 -25.55 -39.86
N ASN A 430 -19.87 -24.58 -39.71
CA ASN A 430 -21.32 -24.80 -39.76
C ASN A 430 -21.79 -25.31 -41.12
N GLN A 431 -21.21 -24.81 -42.23
CA GLN A 431 -21.50 -25.35 -43.57
C GLN A 431 -21.05 -26.80 -43.71
N LYS A 432 -19.88 -27.16 -43.19
CA LYS A 432 -19.40 -28.55 -43.18
C LYS A 432 -20.27 -29.45 -42.30
N TYR A 433 -20.69 -28.96 -41.13
CA TYR A 433 -21.57 -29.71 -40.22
C TYR A 433 -22.94 -29.98 -40.85
N THR A 434 -23.57 -28.96 -41.43
CA THR A 434 -24.86 -29.11 -42.13
C THR A 434 -24.77 -30.03 -43.36
N ALA A 435 -23.67 -29.98 -44.11
CA ALA A 435 -23.45 -30.93 -45.21
C ALA A 435 -23.33 -32.38 -44.70
N LEU A 436 -22.62 -32.59 -43.58
CA LEU A 436 -22.46 -33.90 -42.97
C LEU A 436 -23.78 -34.42 -42.38
N GLU A 437 -24.60 -33.56 -41.78
CA GLU A 437 -25.94 -33.93 -41.32
C GLU A 437 -26.81 -34.43 -42.48
N VAL A 438 -26.77 -33.75 -43.62
CA VAL A 438 -27.50 -34.16 -44.84
C VAL A 438 -26.99 -35.50 -45.37
N GLU A 439 -25.69 -35.77 -45.30
CA GLU A 439 -25.15 -37.10 -45.67
C GLU A 439 -25.60 -38.18 -44.69
N LEU A 440 -25.60 -37.89 -43.39
CA LEU A 440 -26.05 -38.81 -42.36
C LEU A 440 -27.52 -39.19 -42.52
N THR A 441 -28.39 -38.22 -42.81
CA THR A 441 -29.81 -38.50 -43.06
C THR A 441 -29.99 -39.35 -44.30
N LYS A 442 -29.27 -39.07 -45.40
CA LYS A 442 -29.29 -39.91 -46.61
C LYS A 442 -28.81 -41.34 -46.34
N LEU A 443 -27.76 -41.51 -45.54
CA LEU A 443 -27.24 -42.82 -45.14
C LEU A 443 -28.25 -43.59 -44.29
N GLN A 444 -28.93 -42.92 -43.36
CA GLN A 444 -29.99 -43.51 -42.55
C GLN A 444 -31.18 -43.94 -43.43
N GLU A 445 -31.64 -43.08 -44.33
CA GLU A 445 -32.71 -43.39 -45.29
C GLU A 445 -32.32 -44.57 -46.20
N PHE A 446 -31.10 -44.56 -46.73
CA PHE A 446 -30.58 -45.66 -47.54
C PHE A 446 -30.53 -46.97 -46.75
N LYS A 447 -30.02 -46.94 -45.51
CA LYS A 447 -29.97 -48.12 -44.64
C LYS A 447 -31.37 -48.68 -44.37
N SER A 448 -32.32 -47.82 -44.00
CA SER A 448 -33.71 -48.24 -43.77
C SER A 448 -34.37 -48.79 -45.03
N SER A 449 -34.10 -48.20 -46.20
CA SER A 449 -34.59 -48.74 -47.47
C SER A 449 -33.97 -50.09 -47.82
N TYR A 450 -32.66 -50.28 -47.57
CA TYR A 450 -31.97 -51.53 -47.84
C TYR A 450 -32.48 -52.65 -46.93
N GLU A 451 -32.57 -52.41 -45.62
CA GLU A 451 -33.10 -53.36 -44.64
C GLU A 451 -34.56 -53.75 -44.95
N ASN A 452 -35.38 -52.77 -45.38
CA ASN A 452 -36.75 -53.05 -45.82
C ASN A 452 -36.80 -53.88 -47.10
N ASN A 453 -35.94 -53.61 -48.09
CA ASN A 453 -35.89 -54.40 -49.32
C ASN A 453 -35.45 -55.84 -49.04
N GLU A 454 -34.40 -56.05 -48.24
CA GLU A 454 -33.93 -57.38 -47.85
C GLU A 454 -35.02 -58.16 -47.09
N LYS A 455 -35.74 -57.47 -46.21
CA LYS A 455 -36.89 -58.03 -45.50
C LYS A 455 -38.02 -58.44 -46.45
N GLN A 456 -38.38 -57.57 -47.39
CA GLN A 456 -39.42 -57.87 -48.39
C GLN A 456 -39.01 -59.02 -49.31
N GLU A 457 -37.74 -59.11 -49.71
CA GLU A 457 -37.22 -60.26 -50.47
C GLU A 457 -37.35 -61.57 -49.69
N LYS A 458 -36.92 -61.61 -48.42
CA LYS A 458 -37.05 -62.78 -47.55
C LYS A 458 -38.51 -63.20 -47.35
N ILE A 459 -39.41 -62.24 -47.17
CA ILE A 459 -40.85 -62.47 -47.05
C ILE A 459 -41.43 -63.01 -48.37
N ASN A 460 -41.07 -62.41 -49.51
CA ASN A 460 -41.53 -62.83 -50.83
C ASN A 460 -41.02 -64.24 -51.19
N GLU A 461 -39.77 -64.57 -50.88
CA GLU A 461 -39.24 -65.93 -51.03
C GLU A 461 -40.00 -66.95 -50.17
N ALA A 462 -40.34 -66.58 -48.93
CA ALA A 462 -41.14 -67.45 -48.07
C ALA A 462 -42.54 -67.66 -48.66
N PHE A 463 -43.19 -66.62 -49.18
CA PHE A 463 -44.46 -66.75 -49.89
C PHE A 463 -44.36 -67.62 -51.15
N GLN A 464 -43.28 -67.51 -51.94
CA GLN A 464 -43.07 -68.39 -53.10
C GLN A 464 -42.91 -69.86 -52.70
N LYS A 465 -42.23 -70.14 -51.58
CA LYS A 465 -42.05 -71.51 -51.09
C LYS A 465 -43.36 -72.16 -50.62
N PHE A 466 -44.33 -71.37 -50.15
CA PHE A 466 -45.62 -71.86 -49.62
C PHE A 466 -46.82 -71.58 -50.53
N SER A 467 -46.61 -71.07 -51.75
CA SER A 467 -47.67 -70.68 -52.70
C SER A 467 -48.60 -71.82 -53.10
N ASN A 468 -48.13 -73.07 -53.02
CA ASN A 468 -48.89 -74.27 -53.40
C ASN A 468 -49.76 -74.83 -52.25
N VAL A 469 -49.65 -74.26 -51.05
CA VAL A 469 -50.32 -74.76 -49.82
C VAL A 469 -51.43 -73.80 -49.35
N LEU A 470 -51.29 -72.50 -49.62
CA LEU A 470 -52.16 -71.41 -49.14
C LEU A 470 -53.23 -71.06 -50.19
N ASP A 471 -54.47 -70.80 -49.74
CA ASP A 471 -55.57 -70.35 -50.61
C ASP A 471 -55.55 -68.82 -50.82
N LYS A 472 -56.23 -68.30 -51.87
CA LYS A 472 -56.14 -66.88 -52.28
C LYS A 472 -56.49 -65.88 -51.16
N GLU A 473 -57.52 -66.15 -50.38
CA GLU A 473 -57.98 -65.28 -49.28
C GLU A 473 -56.99 -65.28 -48.10
N GLU A 474 -56.38 -66.43 -47.80
CA GLU A 474 -55.38 -66.57 -46.73
C GLU A 474 -54.08 -65.86 -47.10
N LEU A 475 -53.69 -65.93 -48.38
CA LEU A 475 -52.51 -65.27 -48.93
C LEU A 475 -52.64 -63.74 -48.86
N GLU A 476 -53.86 -63.21 -48.97
CA GLU A 476 -54.17 -61.79 -48.82
C GLU A 476 -54.07 -61.33 -47.34
N SER A 477 -54.58 -62.14 -46.41
CA SER A 477 -54.48 -61.86 -44.96
C SER A 477 -53.04 -61.86 -44.43
N PHE A 478 -52.18 -62.75 -44.94
CA PHE A 478 -50.77 -62.78 -44.55
C PHE A 478 -49.95 -61.67 -45.22
N LYS A 479 -50.34 -61.18 -46.40
CA LYS A 479 -49.74 -60.00 -47.04
C LYS A 479 -50.04 -58.72 -46.24
N GLU A 480 -51.24 -58.59 -45.71
CA GLU A 480 -51.61 -57.46 -44.84
C GLU A 480 -50.82 -57.47 -43.52
N LYS A 481 -50.63 -58.66 -42.91
CA LYS A 481 -49.77 -58.85 -41.73
C LYS A 481 -48.28 -58.66 -42.02
N ALA A 482 -47.81 -58.99 -43.22
CA ALA A 482 -46.43 -58.75 -43.65
C ALA A 482 -46.10 -57.25 -43.74
N GLY A 483 -47.09 -56.41 -44.09
CA GLY A 483 -46.93 -54.95 -44.11
C GLY A 483 -46.69 -54.30 -42.75
N HIS A 484 -47.02 -55.00 -41.65
CA HIS A 484 -46.95 -54.50 -40.28
C HIS A 484 -46.00 -55.29 -39.37
N CYS A 485 -45.27 -56.29 -39.88
CA CYS A 485 -44.33 -57.02 -39.04
C CYS A 485 -43.06 -56.18 -38.86
N GLU A 486 -42.46 -56.15 -37.66
CA GLU A 486 -41.15 -55.51 -37.42
C GLU A 486 -40.00 -56.49 -37.69
N ASN A 487 -40.21 -57.78 -37.36
CA ASN A 487 -39.22 -58.84 -37.50
C ASN A 487 -39.60 -59.84 -38.61
N ALA A 488 -38.75 -59.94 -39.64
CA ALA A 488 -38.96 -60.82 -40.79
C ALA A 488 -38.93 -62.31 -40.40
N ASP A 489 -38.04 -62.69 -39.49
CA ASP A 489 -37.81 -64.11 -39.14
C ASP A 489 -38.95 -64.68 -38.30
N GLU A 490 -39.54 -63.86 -37.42
CA GLU A 490 -40.70 -64.23 -36.63
C GLU A 490 -41.94 -64.40 -37.52
N PHE A 491 -42.16 -63.46 -38.46
CA PHE A 491 -43.22 -63.58 -39.46
C PHE A 491 -43.05 -64.82 -40.34
N ILE A 492 -41.82 -65.11 -40.79
CA ILE A 492 -41.52 -66.31 -41.58
C ILE A 492 -41.75 -67.59 -40.77
N LYS A 493 -41.46 -67.58 -39.45
CA LYS A 493 -41.72 -68.71 -38.56
C LYS A 493 -43.22 -68.97 -38.39
N ASP A 494 -44.02 -67.91 -38.26
CA ASP A 494 -45.48 -68.01 -38.18
C ASP A 494 -46.11 -68.46 -39.51
N LEU A 495 -45.57 -68.00 -40.64
CA LEU A 495 -45.98 -68.50 -41.96
C LEU A 495 -45.65 -69.99 -42.11
N LYS A 496 -44.48 -70.43 -41.62
CA LYS A 496 -44.06 -71.84 -41.64
C LYS A 496 -44.92 -72.72 -40.74
N SER A 497 -45.23 -72.30 -39.51
CA SER A 497 -46.08 -73.08 -38.59
C SER A 497 -47.48 -73.27 -39.17
N PHE A 498 -48.09 -72.20 -39.69
CA PHE A 498 -49.40 -72.26 -40.33
C PHE A 498 -49.42 -73.18 -41.57
N ALA A 499 -48.40 -73.09 -42.42
CA ALA A 499 -48.27 -73.98 -43.58
C ALA A 499 -48.07 -75.44 -43.17
N CYS A 500 -47.28 -75.71 -42.12
CA CYS A 500 -47.09 -77.05 -41.55
C CYS A 500 -48.38 -77.63 -40.97
N ASP A 501 -49.15 -76.86 -40.22
CA ASP A 501 -50.44 -77.30 -39.63
C ASP A 501 -51.44 -77.69 -40.74
N LYS A 502 -51.47 -76.95 -41.85
CA LYS A 502 -52.32 -77.27 -43.01
C LYS A 502 -51.87 -78.53 -43.74
N LEU A 503 -50.56 -78.76 -43.86
CA LEU A 503 -50.01 -80.00 -44.41
C LEU A 503 -50.29 -81.20 -43.50
N LEU A 504 -50.22 -81.02 -42.17
CA LEU A 504 -50.58 -82.03 -41.17
C LEU A 504 -52.08 -82.36 -41.18
N ALA A 505 -52.95 -81.36 -41.34
CA ALA A 505 -54.38 -81.57 -41.52
C ALA A 505 -54.70 -82.39 -42.80
N LYS A 506 -54.04 -82.09 -43.94
CA LYS A 506 -54.18 -82.86 -45.19
C LYS A 506 -53.66 -84.30 -45.10
N THR A 507 -52.78 -84.61 -44.15
CA THR A 507 -52.22 -85.96 -43.93
C THR A 507 -52.98 -86.75 -42.87
N ASN A 508 -53.56 -86.09 -41.87
CA ASN A 508 -54.43 -86.71 -40.86
C ASN A 508 -55.81 -87.11 -41.40
N ASP A 509 -56.31 -86.46 -42.45
CA ASP A 509 -57.52 -86.91 -43.16
C ASP A 509 -57.39 -88.29 -43.83
N LYS A 510 -56.16 -88.85 -43.91
CA LYS A 510 -55.90 -90.17 -44.52
C LYS A 510 -55.66 -91.32 -43.54
N LYS A 511 -55.72 -91.11 -42.22
CA LYS A 511 -55.52 -92.20 -41.23
C LYS A 511 -56.48 -92.12 -40.04
N SER A 512 -57.75 -92.44 -40.28
CA SER A 512 -58.67 -92.93 -39.24
C SER A 512 -58.65 -94.47 -39.23
N GLY A 513 -58.04 -95.05 -38.19
CA GLY A 513 -57.99 -96.50 -37.97
C GLY A 513 -57.30 -96.82 -36.64
N HIS A 514 -57.99 -96.52 -35.55
CA HIS A 514 -57.56 -96.74 -34.16
C HIS A 514 -57.26 -98.21 -33.82
N MET A 515 -56.30 -98.43 -32.91
CA MET A 515 -56.55 -99.17 -31.65
C MET A 515 -55.53 -98.79 -30.56
N PHE A 516 -56.03 -98.69 -29.34
CA PHE A 516 -55.37 -98.31 -28.07
C PHE A 516 -55.29 -99.55 -27.15
N VAL A 517 -54.69 -99.38 -25.95
CA VAL A 517 -54.76 -100.21 -24.69
C VAL A 517 -53.51 -101.10 -24.42
N GLY A 518 -52.88 -101.14 -23.22
CA GLY A 518 -53.22 -100.61 -21.87
C GLY A 518 -52.06 -100.73 -20.83
N ILE A 519 -52.01 -99.89 -19.76
CA ILE A 519 -52.41 -100.11 -18.31
C ILE A 519 -51.17 -100.42 -17.40
N PRO A 520 -51.08 -100.09 -16.07
CA PRO A 520 -52.01 -99.47 -15.11
C PRO A 520 -51.51 -98.24 -14.31
N ARG A 521 -52.44 -97.74 -13.50
CA ARG A 521 -52.48 -96.61 -12.57
C ARG A 521 -52.32 -97.12 -11.11
N GLU A 522 -51.65 -96.37 -10.24
CA GLU A 522 -51.91 -96.42 -8.79
C GLU A 522 -52.21 -95.01 -8.27
N LEU A 523 -53.20 -94.94 -7.39
CA LEU A 523 -53.83 -93.75 -6.82
C LEU A 523 -53.11 -93.32 -5.55
N THR A 524 -52.92 -92.01 -5.35
CA THR A 524 -53.17 -91.34 -4.04
C THR A 524 -53.22 -89.81 -4.20
N GLU A 525 -54.45 -89.30 -4.11
CA GLU A 525 -54.97 -88.08 -3.47
C GLU A 525 -54.28 -86.69 -3.56
N GLN A 526 -55.01 -85.79 -4.26
CA GLN A 526 -55.40 -84.38 -3.96
C GLN A 526 -54.36 -83.28 -3.61
N LYS A 527 -54.26 -82.22 -4.46
CA LYS A 527 -54.97 -80.92 -4.29
C LYS A 527 -54.59 -79.82 -5.34
N GLU A 528 -55.62 -79.04 -5.72
CA GLU A 528 -55.67 -77.60 -6.14
C GLU A 528 -54.77 -77.12 -7.31
N SER A 529 -55.30 -76.89 -8.53
CA SER A 529 -56.05 -75.72 -9.04
C SER A 529 -55.25 -74.39 -9.08
N ASP A 530 -54.68 -74.03 -10.24
CA ASP A 530 -55.20 -72.93 -11.05
C ASP A 530 -54.60 -72.93 -12.46
N ASP A 531 -55.48 -72.74 -13.43
CA ASP A 531 -55.27 -72.87 -14.87
C ASP A 531 -55.12 -71.45 -15.46
N ASP A 532 -53.88 -70.98 -15.62
CA ASP A 532 -53.61 -69.63 -16.11
C ASP A 532 -53.15 -69.69 -17.58
N SER A 533 -54.10 -69.47 -18.48
CA SER A 533 -53.90 -69.57 -19.94
C SER A 533 -52.85 -68.58 -20.47
N VAL A 534 -52.20 -68.94 -21.58
CA VAL A 534 -51.15 -68.15 -22.26
C VAL A 534 -51.61 -66.71 -22.59
N TRP A 535 -52.91 -66.48 -22.71
CA TRP A 535 -53.51 -65.17 -22.97
C TRP A 535 -53.45 -64.20 -21.77
N SER A 536 -53.31 -64.69 -20.53
CA SER A 536 -53.12 -63.87 -19.32
C SER A 536 -51.76 -63.15 -19.32
N ARG A 537 -50.74 -63.74 -19.97
CA ARG A 537 -49.35 -63.24 -19.95
C ARG A 537 -49.07 -62.14 -20.97
N LEU A 538 -49.92 -61.97 -21.98
CA LEU A 538 -49.77 -60.95 -23.02
C LEU A 538 -50.38 -59.58 -22.66
N LYS A 539 -51.32 -59.51 -21.71
CA LYS A 539 -51.93 -58.22 -21.29
C LYS A 539 -51.04 -57.36 -20.38
N ASN A 540 -50.03 -57.92 -19.72
CA ASN A 540 -49.20 -57.19 -18.75
C ASN A 540 -47.92 -56.57 -19.32
N LYS A 541 -47.67 -56.63 -20.63
CA LYS A 541 -46.45 -56.07 -21.25
C LYS A 541 -46.62 -54.71 -21.94
N ASN A 542 -47.82 -54.15 -22.01
CA ASN A 542 -48.09 -52.85 -22.67
C ASN A 542 -48.33 -51.68 -21.70
N ASN A 543 -47.82 -51.73 -20.48
CA ASN A 543 -47.72 -50.56 -19.61
C ASN A 543 -46.30 -50.45 -19.05
N LYS A 544 -45.41 -49.87 -19.83
CA LYS A 544 -44.27 -49.08 -19.35
C LYS A 544 -43.73 -48.18 -20.44
#